data_AF-A0A816LSY4-F1
#
_entry.id   AF-A0A816LSY4-F1
#
_cell.length_a   1.000
_cell.length_b   1.000
_cell.length_c   1.000
_cell.angle_alpha   90.00
_cell.angle_beta   90.00
_cell.angle_gamma   90.00
#
_symmetry.space_group_name_H-M   'P 1'
#
loop_
_entity.id
_entity.type
_entity.pdbx_description
1 polymer ?
#
loop_
_entity_poly.entity_id
_entity_poly.type
_entity_poly.pdbx_seq_one_letter_code
_entity_poly.pdbx_strand_id
1 'polypeptide(L)'
;MNFSRKSLCSTQAQHRHVPPYERLLRRNQAWKPKKVKREAELQEEYRQGTLTPFQQPKNYRCYYIHERTDILLIDELIDQAKITKHYSMDTEDDALTHKPATLQVEYIKQNLSSIIIIIEVQYLPSRTSPLFKQIQQLCSIIFTSQNYIYSWGSALQELSEFQPFQLFNTNIAIIEKDIQYLYDPHEKQSLQMTIRYEFQEYLNKIATLAEWACGLDLMLGTYLPLDVVGRERTYRLHEEKKYRSILQEYAINDVFAVTKLAYKMNLIKFTTLPSTIQYEPISDDEDELQMQSELSIHIEPQYDELLVHVTDELEENELLEQPNQQISIINSIKNFHNILEIDENYPTSEHFELHYHNASSVPQNILNIEQNNDTDLQSLPEIMKLHYSHEPDHLSMTQHQAQQLSSHTMTVRVLDEHQVSNFNHLGPTTETTSTLTLKQIRNHKINRRHRANRCCYEVIRHVYKHFNFRKIKRILKSMDMYYVNINMVRHTLFIGLKNQKLVDEVEKLLHDRLFTERHYNQLHQ
;
A
#
# COMPACT_ATOMS: atom_id res chain seq x y z
N MET A 1 29.86 16.01 61.01
CA MET A 1 28.78 16.25 60.03
C MET A 1 29.30 15.87 58.66
N ASN A 2 28.91 14.69 58.15
CA ASN A 2 29.36 14.16 56.87
C ASN A 2 28.37 14.54 55.77
N PHE A 3 28.73 15.51 54.92
CA PHE A 3 27.96 15.84 53.72
C PHE A 3 28.20 14.77 52.65
N SER A 4 27.25 13.85 52.53
CA SER A 4 27.17 12.89 51.44
C SER A 4 26.86 13.63 50.13
N ARG A 5 27.89 13.87 49.31
CA ARG A 5 27.73 14.28 47.91
C ARG A 5 27.23 13.08 47.10
N LYS A 6 25.93 12.79 47.17
CA LYS A 6 25.28 12.00 46.13
C LYS A 6 25.26 12.83 44.86
N SER A 7 26.23 12.53 43.99
CA SER A 7 26.24 12.92 42.58
C SER A 7 24.90 12.56 41.97
N LEU A 8 24.03 13.57 41.82
CA LEU A 8 22.89 13.56 40.91
C LEU A 8 23.48 13.63 39.49
N CYS A 9 24.10 12.53 39.07
CA CYS A 9 24.38 12.30 37.67
C CYS A 9 23.00 12.06 37.03
N SER A 10 22.32 13.16 36.68
CA SER A 10 21.01 13.11 36.06
C SER A 10 21.18 12.34 34.76
N THR A 11 20.61 11.14 34.71
CA THR A 11 20.25 10.38 33.52
C THR A 11 19.20 11.13 32.71
N GLN A 12 19.44 12.41 32.40
CA GLN A 12 18.95 13.02 31.19
C GLN A 12 19.75 12.39 30.05
N ALA A 13 19.42 11.14 29.75
CA ALA A 13 19.75 10.55 28.46
C ALA A 13 19.15 11.52 27.44
N GLN A 14 20.01 12.36 26.87
CA GLN A 14 19.66 13.31 25.84
C GLN A 14 18.84 12.52 24.82
N HIS A 15 17.58 12.88 24.65
CA HIS A 15 16.71 12.31 23.64
C HIS A 15 17.34 12.66 22.29
N ARG A 16 18.25 11.81 21.82
CA ARG A 16 18.88 11.95 20.52
C ARG A 16 17.75 12.01 19.50
N HIS A 17 17.71 13.09 18.74
CA HIS A 17 16.78 13.21 17.65
C HIS A 17 17.02 12.06 16.67
N VAL A 18 15.95 11.31 16.41
CA VAL A 18 15.95 10.24 15.41
C VAL A 18 15.32 10.83 14.15
N PRO A 19 16.07 10.93 13.04
CA PRO A 19 15.55 11.41 11.76
C PRO A 19 14.27 10.66 11.35
N PRO A 20 13.32 11.31 10.67
CA PRO A 20 12.05 10.69 10.28
C PRO A 20 12.23 9.42 9.46
N TYR A 21 13.19 9.42 8.53
CA TYR A 21 13.50 8.23 7.73
C TYR A 21 14.00 7.07 8.60
N GLU A 22 14.89 7.35 9.55
CA GLU A 22 15.36 6.32 10.49
C GLU A 22 14.22 5.82 11.39
N ARG A 23 13.34 6.71 11.84
CA ARG A 23 12.14 6.35 12.60
C ARG A 23 11.22 5.46 11.79
N LEU A 24 11.03 5.75 10.50
CA LEU A 24 10.29 4.91 9.57
C LEU A 24 10.91 3.52 9.47
N LEU A 25 12.23 3.43 9.25
CA LEU A 25 12.93 2.13 9.17
C LEU A 25 12.77 1.32 10.46
N ARG A 26 12.96 1.94 11.63
CA ARG A 26 12.75 1.29 12.94
C ARG A 26 11.30 0.83 13.13
N ARG A 27 10.33 1.64 12.70
CA ARG A 27 8.90 1.27 12.76
C ARG A 27 8.56 0.11 11.83
N ASN A 28 9.09 0.15 10.60
CA ASN A 28 8.95 -0.94 9.65
C ASN A 28 9.38 -2.24 10.32
N GLN A 29 10.61 -2.29 10.86
CA GLN A 29 11.15 -3.45 11.57
C GLN A 29 10.25 -3.95 12.72
N ALA A 30 9.65 -3.04 13.49
CA ALA A 30 8.84 -3.38 14.67
C ALA A 30 7.41 -3.89 14.35
N TRP A 31 6.75 -3.36 13.31
CA TRP A 31 5.30 -3.55 13.14
C TRP A 31 4.91 -5.00 12.80
N LYS A 32 5.64 -5.67 11.90
CA LYS A 32 5.40 -7.07 11.50
C LYS A 32 6.67 -7.74 11.00
N PRO A 33 7.49 -8.38 11.84
CA PRO A 33 8.77 -8.95 11.45
C PRO A 33 8.70 -9.88 10.23
N LYS A 34 7.60 -10.64 10.08
CA LYS A 34 7.38 -11.51 8.91
C LYS A 34 7.08 -10.75 7.62
N LYS A 35 6.34 -9.64 7.69
CA LYS A 35 6.05 -8.79 6.52
C LYS A 35 7.33 -8.04 6.10
N VAL A 36 8.05 -7.51 7.09
CA VAL A 36 9.36 -6.88 6.91
C VAL A 36 10.36 -7.85 6.30
N LYS A 37 10.39 -9.10 6.77
CA LYS A 37 11.27 -10.13 6.20
C LYS A 37 10.96 -10.36 4.72
N ARG A 38 9.69 -10.50 4.34
CA ARG A 38 9.31 -10.63 2.92
C ARG A 38 9.66 -9.40 2.10
N GLU A 39 9.46 -8.20 2.65
CA GLU A 39 9.84 -6.97 1.98
C GLU A 39 11.36 -6.87 1.80
N ALA A 40 12.12 -7.27 2.82
CA ALA A 40 13.57 -7.35 2.79
C ALA A 40 14.06 -8.42 1.79
N GLU A 41 13.36 -9.56 1.68
CA GLU A 41 13.61 -10.58 0.66
C GLU A 41 13.36 -10.01 -0.75
N LEU A 42 12.27 -9.26 -0.98
CA LEU A 42 12.01 -8.56 -2.25
C LEU A 42 13.08 -7.50 -2.55
N GLN A 43 13.50 -6.73 -1.55
CA GLN A 43 14.60 -5.77 -1.69
C GLN A 43 15.96 -6.43 -1.92
N GLU A 44 16.15 -7.65 -1.43
CA GLU A 44 17.33 -8.47 -1.71
C GLU A 44 17.30 -8.97 -3.15
N GLU A 45 16.18 -9.51 -3.64
CA GLU A 45 15.99 -9.87 -5.05
C GLU A 45 16.28 -8.68 -5.99
N TYR A 46 15.83 -7.49 -5.59
CA TYR A 46 16.19 -6.22 -6.24
C TYR A 46 17.69 -5.95 -6.23
N ARG A 47 18.35 -6.06 -5.07
CA ARG A 47 19.81 -5.87 -4.94
C ARG A 47 20.61 -6.88 -5.77
N GLN A 48 20.07 -8.07 -5.97
CA GLN A 48 20.64 -9.12 -6.82
C GLN A 48 20.38 -8.89 -8.32
N GLY A 49 19.67 -7.82 -8.69
CA GLY A 49 19.42 -7.43 -10.08
C GLY A 49 18.34 -8.26 -10.78
N THR A 50 17.56 -9.05 -10.05
CA THR A 50 16.49 -9.87 -10.64
C THR A 50 15.20 -9.09 -10.92
N LEU A 51 15.03 -7.95 -10.26
CA LEU A 51 13.91 -7.02 -10.45
C LEU A 51 14.45 -5.61 -10.66
N THR A 52 13.79 -4.82 -11.50
CA THR A 52 14.06 -3.38 -11.64
C THR A 52 13.09 -2.55 -10.77
N PRO A 53 13.44 -1.32 -10.36
CA PRO A 53 12.47 -0.44 -9.72
C PRO A 53 11.33 -0.15 -10.70
N PHE A 54 10.12 0.00 -10.18
CA PHE A 54 8.97 0.41 -11.00
C PHE A 54 9.29 1.67 -11.80
N GLN A 55 9.03 1.61 -13.10
CA GLN A 55 9.31 2.72 -14.00
C GLN A 55 8.01 3.44 -14.35
N GLN A 56 7.80 4.59 -13.70
CA GLN A 56 6.76 5.54 -14.07
C GLN A 56 7.07 6.25 -15.41
N PRO A 57 6.06 6.75 -16.13
CA PRO A 57 6.26 7.58 -17.31
C PRO A 57 7.16 8.79 -17.01
N LYS A 58 8.00 9.21 -17.97
CA LYS A 58 8.89 10.37 -17.80
C LYS A 58 8.16 11.71 -17.86
N ASN A 59 7.02 11.75 -18.56
CA ASN A 59 6.32 12.99 -18.88
C ASN A 59 4.99 13.04 -18.13
N TYR A 60 5.02 13.54 -16.90
CA TYR A 60 3.83 13.85 -16.12
C TYR A 60 4.03 15.14 -15.33
N ARG A 61 2.92 15.74 -14.88
CA ARG A 61 2.94 16.85 -13.92
C ARG A 61 2.31 16.38 -12.62
N CYS A 62 2.89 16.76 -11.48
CA CYS A 62 2.35 16.44 -10.16
C CYS A 62 2.01 17.75 -9.44
N TYR A 63 0.82 17.82 -8.85
CA TYR A 63 0.34 18.96 -8.09
C TYR A 63 -0.15 18.52 -6.72
N TYR A 64 0.20 19.30 -5.69
CA TYR A 64 -0.25 19.07 -4.31
C TYR A 64 -1.40 20.01 -3.98
N ILE A 65 -2.48 19.45 -3.42
CA ILE A 65 -3.71 20.17 -3.09
C ILE A 65 -3.87 20.22 -1.58
N HIS A 66 -3.83 21.43 -1.03
CA HIS A 66 -3.89 21.76 0.40
C HIS A 66 -4.26 23.25 0.60
N GLU A 67 -4.21 23.75 1.84
CA GLU A 67 -4.63 25.11 2.21
C GLU A 67 -3.83 26.24 1.57
N ARG A 68 -2.61 25.98 1.08
CA ARG A 68 -1.75 26.95 0.39
C ARG A 68 -1.80 26.86 -1.13
N THR A 69 -2.65 26.01 -1.69
CA THR A 69 -2.73 25.82 -3.14
C THR A 69 -3.37 27.04 -3.79
N ASP A 70 -2.79 27.52 -4.88
CA ASP A 70 -3.35 28.64 -5.65
C ASP A 70 -4.72 28.26 -6.22
N ILE A 71 -5.68 29.18 -6.08
CA ILE A 71 -7.03 29.02 -6.60
C ILE A 71 -7.02 28.91 -8.14
N LEU A 72 -6.15 29.65 -8.82
CA LEU A 72 -6.04 29.60 -10.28
C LEU A 72 -5.55 28.24 -10.78
N LEU A 73 -4.68 27.59 -10.01
CA LEU A 73 -4.25 26.23 -10.30
C LEU A 73 -5.40 25.22 -10.14
N ILE A 74 -6.26 25.39 -9.14
CA ILE A 74 -7.44 24.53 -8.99
C ILE A 74 -8.41 24.73 -10.16
N ASP A 75 -8.61 25.96 -10.63
CA ASP A 75 -9.42 26.25 -11.82
C ASP A 75 -8.84 25.55 -13.07
N GLU A 76 -7.52 25.59 -13.29
CA GLU A 76 -6.86 24.84 -14.37
C GLU A 76 -7.13 23.34 -14.24
N LEU A 77 -6.96 22.77 -13.04
CA LEU A 77 -7.19 21.34 -12.78
C LEU A 77 -8.67 20.94 -12.97
N ILE A 78 -9.61 21.84 -12.67
CA ILE A 78 -11.05 21.67 -12.95
C ILE A 78 -11.28 21.57 -14.45
N ASP A 79 -10.68 22.45 -15.25
CA ASP A 79 -10.84 22.43 -16.70
C ASP A 79 -10.22 21.16 -17.31
N GLN A 80 -9.06 20.72 -16.80
CA GLN A 80 -8.48 19.43 -17.18
C GLN A 80 -9.36 18.25 -16.74
N ALA A 81 -10.05 18.34 -15.60
CA ALA A 81 -10.94 17.28 -15.13
C ALA A 81 -12.20 17.16 -16.00
N LYS A 82 -12.77 18.29 -16.46
CA LYS A 82 -13.97 18.28 -17.33
C LYS A 82 -13.79 17.48 -18.62
N ILE A 83 -12.58 17.50 -19.19
CA ILE A 83 -12.24 16.80 -20.44
C ILE A 83 -11.66 15.40 -20.21
N THR A 84 -11.38 15.01 -18.97
CA THR A 84 -10.81 13.70 -18.64
C THR A 84 -11.92 12.72 -18.25
N LYS A 85 -11.84 11.47 -18.74
CA LYS A 85 -12.84 10.42 -18.46
C LYS A 85 -12.28 9.22 -17.70
N HIS A 86 -10.97 9.05 -17.71
CA HIS A 86 -10.29 7.91 -17.11
C HIS A 86 -9.37 8.42 -16.02
N TYR A 87 -9.48 7.84 -14.83
CA TYR A 87 -8.65 8.17 -13.70
C TYR A 87 -8.21 6.90 -13.00
N SER A 88 -6.95 6.84 -12.58
CA SER A 88 -6.55 5.89 -11.54
C SER A 88 -6.44 6.62 -10.22
N MET A 89 -6.68 5.89 -9.13
CA MET A 89 -6.55 6.44 -7.80
C MET A 89 -5.95 5.44 -6.84
N ASP A 90 -5.41 6.00 -5.77
CA ASP A 90 -4.99 5.28 -4.58
C ASP A 90 -5.25 6.17 -3.35
N THR A 91 -5.12 5.58 -2.16
CA THR A 91 -5.27 6.31 -0.89
C THR A 91 -4.24 5.85 0.14
N GLU A 92 -3.80 6.77 0.99
CA GLU A 92 -2.93 6.42 2.12
C GLU A 92 -3.46 6.96 3.45
N ASP A 93 -3.40 6.09 4.45
CA ASP A 93 -3.70 6.41 5.84
C ASP A 93 -2.42 6.70 6.61
N ASP A 94 -2.48 7.64 7.54
CA ASP A 94 -1.38 7.86 8.46
C ASP A 94 -1.21 6.65 9.39
N ALA A 95 -0.03 6.03 9.38
CA ALA A 95 0.17 4.77 10.08
C ALA A 95 0.19 4.89 11.63
N LEU A 96 0.23 6.11 12.19
CA LEU A 96 0.14 6.33 13.64
C LEU A 96 -1.30 6.57 14.09
N THR A 97 -2.01 7.43 13.37
CA THR A 97 -3.36 7.86 13.74
C THR A 97 -4.45 7.01 13.10
N HIS A 98 -4.11 6.24 12.06
CA HIS A 98 -5.03 5.50 11.20
C HIS A 98 -6.13 6.40 10.65
N LYS A 99 -5.77 7.65 10.34
CA LYS A 99 -6.66 8.61 9.69
C LYS A 99 -6.26 8.74 8.23
N PRO A 100 -7.23 8.96 7.32
CA PRO A 100 -6.95 9.28 5.93
C PRO A 100 -6.00 10.47 5.85
N ALA A 101 -4.93 10.34 5.08
CA ALA A 101 -3.87 11.34 5.00
C ALA A 101 -3.74 11.92 3.60
N THR A 102 -3.71 11.05 2.58
CA THR A 102 -3.60 11.49 1.18
C THR A 102 -4.55 10.72 0.27
N LEU A 103 -5.10 11.42 -0.71
CA LEU A 103 -5.84 10.87 -1.84
C LEU A 103 -5.06 11.21 -3.11
N GLN A 104 -4.59 10.18 -3.82
CA GLN A 104 -3.81 10.33 -5.04
C GLN A 104 -4.68 10.01 -6.26
N VAL A 105 -4.66 10.87 -7.28
CA VAL A 105 -5.45 10.68 -8.50
C VAL A 105 -4.61 11.03 -9.73
N GLU A 106 -4.54 10.13 -10.69
CA GLU A 106 -3.99 10.39 -12.03
C GLU A 106 -5.12 10.69 -13.03
N TYR A 107 -4.92 11.70 -13.84
CA TYR A 107 -5.74 12.05 -14.99
C TYR A 107 -5.14 11.34 -16.20
N ILE A 108 -5.81 10.27 -16.64
CA ILE A 108 -5.32 9.45 -17.74
C ILE A 108 -5.80 10.08 -19.05
N LYS A 109 -4.87 10.73 -19.75
CA LYS A 109 -5.17 11.43 -21.01
C LYS A 109 -4.61 10.67 -22.21
N GLN A 110 -5.38 10.61 -23.27
CA GLN A 110 -4.91 10.04 -24.53
C GLN A 110 -3.91 11.01 -25.18
N ASN A 111 -2.70 10.52 -25.49
CA ASN A 111 -1.67 11.24 -26.23
C ASN A 111 -1.12 12.53 -25.57
N LEU A 112 -1.36 12.72 -24.27
CA LEU A 112 -0.85 13.86 -23.50
C LEU A 112 -0.14 13.37 -22.23
N SER A 113 0.68 14.24 -21.64
CA SER A 113 1.27 13.98 -20.32
C SER A 113 0.20 13.79 -19.26
N SER A 114 0.34 12.72 -18.45
CA SER A 114 -0.53 12.49 -17.30
C SER A 114 -0.41 13.65 -16.30
N ILE A 115 -1.51 13.96 -15.62
CA ILE A 115 -1.52 14.88 -14.49
C ILE A 115 -1.81 14.05 -13.24
N ILE A 116 -1.02 14.25 -12.19
CA ILE A 116 -1.24 13.63 -10.90
C ILE A 116 -1.57 14.73 -9.92
N ILE A 117 -2.64 14.53 -9.15
CA ILE A 117 -2.95 15.37 -8.00
C ILE A 117 -2.80 14.52 -6.73
N ILE A 118 -2.19 15.11 -5.71
CA ILE A 118 -2.11 14.53 -4.37
C ILE A 118 -2.84 15.48 -3.44
N ILE A 119 -4.00 15.06 -2.95
CA ILE A 119 -4.82 15.85 -2.02
C ILE A 119 -4.40 15.48 -0.59
N GLU A 120 -3.83 16.43 0.13
CA GLU A 120 -3.35 16.24 1.51
C GLU A 120 -4.46 16.60 2.51
N VAL A 121 -5.31 15.62 2.82
CA VAL A 121 -6.62 15.89 3.43
C VAL A 121 -6.55 16.45 4.86
N GLN A 122 -5.44 16.25 5.55
CA GLN A 122 -5.17 16.82 6.87
C GLN A 122 -4.81 18.32 6.83
N TYR A 123 -4.51 18.85 5.65
CA TYR A 123 -4.11 20.24 5.41
C TYR A 123 -5.07 20.96 4.47
N LEU A 124 -6.33 20.53 4.39
CA LEU A 124 -7.34 21.22 3.60
C LEU A 124 -7.70 22.58 4.20
N PRO A 125 -8.01 23.59 3.37
CA PRO A 125 -8.46 24.88 3.87
C PRO A 125 -9.83 24.78 4.56
N SER A 126 -10.20 25.82 5.29
CA SER A 126 -11.51 25.88 5.97
C SER A 126 -12.66 25.60 4.99
N ARG A 127 -13.69 24.86 5.44
CA ARG A 127 -14.85 24.48 4.61
C ARG A 127 -15.66 25.65 4.04
N THR A 128 -15.52 26.82 4.65
CA THR A 128 -16.16 28.07 4.22
C THR A 128 -15.31 28.87 3.24
N SER A 129 -14.04 28.50 3.05
CA SER A 129 -13.12 29.21 2.14
C SER A 129 -13.50 28.97 0.68
N PRO A 130 -13.26 29.98 -0.21
CA PRO A 130 -13.43 29.80 -1.65
C PRO A 130 -12.60 28.65 -2.22
N LEU A 131 -11.35 28.51 -1.76
CA LEU A 131 -10.43 27.45 -2.18
C LEU A 131 -11.02 26.06 -1.86
N PHE A 132 -11.54 25.84 -0.65
CA PHE A 132 -12.19 24.56 -0.31
C PHE A 132 -13.37 24.25 -1.24
N LYS A 133 -14.18 25.26 -1.59
CA LYS A 133 -15.32 25.08 -2.51
C LYS A 133 -14.86 24.68 -3.90
N GLN A 134 -13.76 25.23 -4.39
CA GLN A 134 -13.18 24.79 -5.66
C GLN A 134 -12.57 23.39 -5.57
N ILE A 135 -11.88 23.04 -4.48
CA ILE A 135 -11.37 21.67 -4.28
C ILE A 135 -12.54 20.66 -4.24
N GLN A 136 -13.64 21.02 -3.57
CA GLN A 136 -14.87 20.23 -3.55
C GLN A 136 -15.49 20.11 -4.95
N GLN A 137 -15.52 21.19 -5.73
CA GLN A 137 -15.97 21.18 -7.13
C GLN A 137 -15.08 20.26 -7.98
N LEU A 138 -13.76 20.35 -7.85
CA LEU A 138 -12.81 19.49 -8.54
C LEU A 138 -13.10 18.02 -8.26
N CYS A 139 -13.19 17.65 -6.97
CA CYS A 139 -13.52 16.28 -6.56
C CYS A 139 -14.88 15.85 -7.10
N SER A 140 -15.88 16.74 -7.10
CA SER A 140 -17.21 16.44 -7.64
C SER A 140 -17.21 16.17 -9.15
N ILE A 141 -16.28 16.76 -9.91
CA ILE A 141 -16.13 16.52 -11.36
C ILE A 141 -15.37 15.23 -11.62
N ILE A 142 -14.34 14.91 -10.82
CA ILE A 142 -13.56 13.67 -10.94
C ILE A 142 -14.45 12.47 -10.59
N PHE A 143 -15.11 12.50 -9.43
CA PHE A 143 -15.89 11.38 -8.89
C PHE A 143 -17.37 11.42 -9.31
N THR A 144 -17.62 11.52 -10.62
CA THR A 144 -18.96 11.46 -11.23
C THR A 144 -19.26 10.10 -11.85
N SER A 145 -20.54 9.84 -12.12
CA SER A 145 -21.00 8.56 -12.68
C SER A 145 -20.69 8.43 -14.17
N GLN A 146 -20.04 9.44 -14.77
CA GLN A 146 -19.62 9.45 -16.16
C GLN A 146 -18.14 9.09 -16.31
N ASN A 147 -17.40 9.04 -15.20
CA ASN A 147 -15.97 8.81 -15.20
C ASN A 147 -15.65 7.39 -14.72
N TYR A 148 -14.58 6.83 -15.29
CA TYR A 148 -14.05 5.53 -14.93
C TYR A 148 -12.93 5.72 -13.91
N ILE A 149 -13.07 5.09 -12.75
CA ILE A 149 -12.08 5.13 -11.68
C ILE A 149 -11.45 3.75 -11.53
N TYR A 150 -10.16 3.65 -11.82
CA TYR A 150 -9.35 2.46 -11.68
C TYR A 150 -8.64 2.48 -10.32
N SER A 151 -8.74 1.40 -9.55
CA SER A 151 -8.12 1.28 -8.23
C SER A 151 -7.66 -0.16 -7.99
N TRP A 152 -6.67 -0.36 -7.12
CA TRP A 152 -6.28 -1.69 -6.69
C TRP A 152 -7.10 -2.14 -5.47
N GLY A 153 -8.33 -2.58 -5.72
CA GLY A 153 -9.35 -2.82 -4.70
C GLY A 153 -10.55 -1.92 -4.91
N SER A 154 -11.43 -1.84 -3.91
CA SER A 154 -12.65 -1.04 -4.03
C SER A 154 -12.40 0.44 -3.72
N ALA A 155 -12.39 1.28 -4.76
CA ALA A 155 -12.37 2.74 -4.67
C ALA A 155 -13.51 3.27 -3.79
N LEU A 156 -14.72 2.72 -3.90
CA LEU A 156 -15.85 3.17 -3.07
C LEU A 156 -15.60 2.92 -1.58
N GLN A 157 -14.98 1.79 -1.25
CA GLN A 157 -14.62 1.49 0.12
C GLN A 157 -13.53 2.45 0.63
N GLU A 158 -12.49 2.70 -0.16
CA GLU A 158 -11.41 3.64 0.21
C GLU A 158 -11.93 5.07 0.39
N LEU A 159 -12.70 5.59 -0.58
CA LEU A 159 -13.30 6.93 -0.51
C LEU A 159 -14.28 7.08 0.66
N SER A 160 -14.86 6.00 1.17
CA SER A 160 -15.78 6.08 2.31
C SER A 160 -15.09 6.64 3.57
N GLU A 161 -13.79 6.40 3.72
CA GLU A 161 -13.01 6.89 4.87
C GLU A 161 -12.80 8.41 4.81
N PHE A 162 -12.88 8.98 3.61
CA PHE A 162 -12.70 10.40 3.33
C PHE A 162 -14.01 11.22 3.38
N GLN A 163 -15.17 10.58 3.58
CA GLN A 163 -16.46 11.29 3.75
C GLN A 163 -16.45 12.40 4.83
N PRO A 164 -15.78 12.24 6.00
CA PRO A 164 -15.73 13.29 7.02
C PRO A 164 -15.15 14.62 6.52
N PHE A 165 -14.32 14.60 5.46
CA PHE A 165 -13.71 15.80 4.89
C PHE A 165 -14.66 16.57 3.96
N GLN A 166 -15.81 16.02 3.58
CA GLN A 166 -16.80 16.65 2.70
C GLN A 166 -16.26 17.05 1.31
N LEU A 167 -15.25 16.33 0.81
CA LEU A 167 -14.70 16.54 -0.54
C LEU A 167 -15.69 16.16 -1.64
N PHE A 168 -16.59 15.23 -1.35
CA PHE A 168 -17.61 14.73 -2.27
C PHE A 168 -18.95 14.56 -1.57
N ASN A 169 -20.02 14.45 -2.37
CA ASN A 169 -21.35 14.15 -1.86
C ASN A 169 -21.40 12.74 -1.23
N THR A 170 -22.32 12.52 -0.28
CA THR A 170 -22.45 11.23 0.42
C THR A 170 -22.74 10.06 -0.53
N ASN A 171 -23.34 10.35 -1.69
CA ASN A 171 -23.65 9.38 -2.73
C ASN A 171 -22.62 9.51 -3.86
N ILE A 172 -21.39 9.03 -3.62
CA ILE A 172 -20.39 8.90 -4.68
C ILE A 172 -20.93 7.91 -5.70
N ALA A 173 -21.23 8.39 -6.89
CA ALA A 173 -21.64 7.56 -8.01
C ALA A 173 -20.47 7.57 -8.99
N ILE A 174 -19.62 6.56 -8.97
CA ILE A 174 -18.50 6.40 -9.92
C ILE A 174 -18.66 5.10 -10.69
N ILE A 175 -18.13 5.05 -11.92
CA ILE A 175 -17.98 3.77 -12.62
C ILE A 175 -16.66 3.14 -12.16
N GLU A 176 -16.74 2.40 -11.06
CA GLU A 176 -15.60 1.73 -10.45
C GLU A 176 -15.08 0.58 -11.34
N LYS A 177 -13.76 0.51 -11.45
CA LYS A 177 -13.00 -0.58 -12.07
C LYS A 177 -11.97 -1.08 -11.06
N ASP A 178 -12.42 -1.97 -10.17
CA ASP A 178 -11.55 -2.69 -9.25
C ASP A 178 -10.60 -3.61 -10.03
N ILE A 179 -9.37 -3.13 -10.25
CA ILE A 179 -8.35 -3.83 -11.03
C ILE A 179 -7.94 -5.12 -10.34
N GLN A 180 -7.91 -5.15 -9.00
CA GLN A 180 -7.56 -6.36 -8.26
C GLN A 180 -8.59 -7.47 -8.55
N TYR A 181 -9.88 -7.16 -8.45
CA TYR A 181 -10.94 -8.13 -8.71
C TYR A 181 -10.98 -8.57 -10.18
N LEU A 182 -10.77 -7.64 -11.12
CA LEU A 182 -10.76 -7.96 -12.55
C LEU A 182 -9.54 -8.79 -12.96
N TYR A 183 -8.39 -8.59 -12.32
CA TYR A 183 -7.15 -9.28 -12.63
C TYR A 183 -7.13 -10.70 -12.04
N ASP A 184 -7.52 -10.86 -10.77
CA ASP A 184 -7.58 -12.16 -10.11
C ASP A 184 -8.81 -12.24 -9.18
N PRO A 185 -9.95 -12.74 -9.68
CA PRO A 185 -11.19 -12.85 -8.90
C PRO A 185 -11.10 -13.83 -7.71
N HIS A 186 -10.12 -14.74 -7.72
CA HIS A 186 -10.08 -15.89 -6.80
C HIS A 186 -8.97 -15.76 -5.76
N GLU A 187 -7.84 -15.21 -6.14
CA GLU A 187 -6.69 -15.00 -5.28
C GLU A 187 -6.38 -13.51 -5.25
N LYS A 188 -6.79 -12.83 -4.17
CA LYS A 188 -6.54 -11.40 -3.99
C LYS A 188 -5.05 -11.14 -3.77
N GLN A 189 -4.28 -11.11 -4.85
CA GLN A 189 -2.87 -10.77 -4.85
C GLN A 189 -2.70 -9.28 -4.49
N SER A 190 -1.56 -8.93 -3.89
CA SER A 190 -1.24 -7.53 -3.66
C SER A 190 -0.70 -6.89 -4.94
N LEU A 191 -0.90 -5.59 -5.12
CA LEU A 191 -0.39 -4.82 -6.26
C LEU A 191 1.11 -5.09 -6.54
N GLN A 192 1.94 -5.11 -5.49
CA GLN A 192 3.37 -5.46 -5.58
C GLN A 192 3.64 -6.81 -6.24
N MET A 193 2.88 -7.83 -5.88
CA MET A 193 3.07 -9.18 -6.42
C MET A 193 2.68 -9.23 -7.89
N THR A 194 1.59 -8.56 -8.24
CA THR A 194 1.13 -8.47 -9.62
C THR A 194 2.10 -7.68 -10.49
N ILE A 195 2.62 -6.55 -10.03
CA ILE A 195 3.64 -5.77 -10.75
C ILE A 195 4.93 -6.58 -10.93
N ARG A 196 5.37 -7.29 -9.88
CA ARG A 196 6.52 -8.19 -9.97
C ARG A 196 6.31 -9.27 -11.03
N TYR A 197 5.14 -9.91 -11.04
CA TYR A 197 4.86 -11.01 -11.96
C TYR A 197 4.74 -10.53 -13.41
N GLU A 198 3.95 -9.49 -13.65
CA GLU A 198 3.64 -8.99 -14.99
C GLU A 198 4.78 -8.22 -15.64
N PHE A 199 5.53 -7.45 -14.86
CA PHE A 199 6.51 -6.50 -15.40
C PHE A 199 7.95 -6.76 -14.96
N GLN A 200 8.19 -7.73 -14.07
CA GLN A 200 9.51 -7.95 -13.44
C GLN A 200 10.04 -6.68 -12.75
N GLU A 201 9.12 -5.87 -12.23
CA GLU A 201 9.38 -4.60 -11.54
C GLU A 201 8.99 -4.68 -10.05
N TYR A 202 9.50 -3.76 -9.24
CA TYR A 202 9.17 -3.65 -7.81
C TYR A 202 8.77 -2.24 -7.40
N LEU A 203 7.66 -2.12 -6.64
CA LEU A 203 7.22 -0.88 -5.99
C LEU A 203 7.87 -0.77 -4.61
N ASN A 204 8.52 0.36 -4.35
CA ASN A 204 9.23 0.55 -3.09
C ASN A 204 8.31 0.78 -1.88
N LYS A 205 7.90 -0.30 -1.19
CA LYS A 205 6.94 -0.21 -0.07
C LYS A 205 7.53 0.24 1.27
N ILE A 206 8.74 0.83 1.28
CA ILE A 206 9.33 1.41 2.49
C ILE A 206 8.40 2.46 3.11
N ALA A 207 7.70 3.22 2.27
CA ALA A 207 6.81 4.31 2.66
C ALA A 207 5.43 3.88 3.19
N THR A 208 4.98 2.63 3.02
CA THR A 208 3.61 2.21 3.39
C THR A 208 3.29 2.37 4.89
N LEU A 209 4.33 2.37 5.75
CA LEU A 209 4.16 2.65 7.17
C LEU A 209 4.77 4.00 7.51
N ALA A 210 4.58 5.02 6.67
CA ALA A 210 5.02 6.38 6.89
C ALA A 210 4.07 7.18 7.81
N GLU A 211 4.55 8.33 8.27
CA GLU A 211 3.72 9.36 8.91
C GLU A 211 3.12 10.21 7.78
N TRP A 212 2.18 9.65 7.01
CA TRP A 212 1.59 10.32 5.83
C TRP A 212 0.90 11.65 6.17
N ALA A 213 0.43 11.82 7.41
CA ALA A 213 -0.13 13.08 7.88
C ALA A 213 0.93 14.19 8.07
N CYS A 214 2.22 13.96 7.82
CA CYS A 214 3.25 15.00 7.89
C CYS A 214 3.09 16.08 6.79
N GLY A 215 2.31 15.77 5.76
CA GLY A 215 2.20 16.53 4.53
C GLY A 215 3.36 16.22 3.58
N LEU A 216 3.09 16.15 2.29
CA LEU A 216 4.09 15.76 1.29
C LEU A 216 4.73 17.00 0.66
N ASP A 217 3.95 18.04 0.40
CA ASP A 217 4.44 19.30 -0.14
C ASP A 217 5.34 20.01 0.87
N LEU A 218 6.51 20.44 0.40
CA LEU A 218 7.42 21.27 1.16
C LEU A 218 6.86 22.69 1.33
N MET A 219 5.93 23.14 0.49
CA MET A 219 5.30 24.45 0.63
C MET A 219 4.49 24.59 1.92
N LEU A 220 4.06 23.50 2.54
CA LEU A 220 3.38 23.54 3.84
C LEU A 220 4.28 23.99 4.99
N GLY A 221 5.60 23.80 4.88
CA GLY A 221 6.55 24.17 5.94
C GLY A 221 6.43 23.33 7.23
N THR A 222 5.64 22.26 7.24
CA THR A 222 5.41 21.39 8.41
C THR A 222 6.64 20.62 8.87
N TYR A 223 7.68 20.56 8.04
CA TYR A 223 8.97 19.92 8.31
C TYR A 223 10.00 20.85 8.95
N LEU A 224 9.70 22.15 9.10
CA LEU A 224 10.64 23.11 9.67
C LEU A 224 10.81 22.85 11.18
N PRO A 225 12.02 22.47 11.65
CA PRO A 225 12.24 22.30 13.08
C PRO A 225 12.24 23.69 13.74
N LEU A 226 11.27 23.95 14.62
CA LEU A 226 11.10 25.24 15.28
C LEU A 226 12.17 25.50 16.35
N ASP A 227 12.64 24.45 17.02
CA ASP A 227 13.48 24.57 18.22
C ASP A 227 14.97 24.29 17.97
N VAL A 228 15.40 24.24 16.71
CA VAL A 228 16.76 23.83 16.34
C VAL A 228 17.42 24.90 15.47
N VAL A 229 18.64 25.27 15.82
CA VAL A 229 19.44 26.28 15.12
C VAL A 229 20.76 25.71 14.61
N GLY A 230 21.41 26.44 13.71
CA GLY A 230 22.74 26.10 13.19
C GLY A 230 22.78 24.80 12.36
N ARG A 231 23.88 24.06 12.46
CA ARG A 231 24.15 22.87 11.63
C ARG A 231 23.13 21.75 11.82
N GLU A 232 22.60 21.60 13.03
CA GLU A 232 21.61 20.57 13.32
C GLU A 232 20.29 20.84 12.58
N ARG A 233 19.89 22.11 12.44
CA ARG A 233 18.72 22.53 11.65
C ARG A 233 18.87 22.09 10.20
N THR A 234 20.02 22.39 9.59
CA THR A 234 20.32 22.04 8.19
C THR A 234 20.28 20.53 7.96
N TYR A 235 20.87 19.76 8.87
CA TYR A 235 20.85 18.30 8.80
C TYR A 235 19.42 17.73 8.87
N ARG A 236 18.63 18.16 9.87
CA ARG A 236 17.23 17.72 10.01
C ARG A 236 16.38 18.10 8.79
N LEU A 237 16.59 19.29 8.24
CA LEU A 237 15.90 19.75 7.03
C LEU A 237 16.22 18.86 5.82
N HIS A 238 17.47 18.46 5.68
CA HIS A 238 17.91 17.58 4.59
C HIS A 238 17.25 16.18 4.71
N GLU A 239 17.27 15.59 5.90
CA GLU A 239 16.64 14.29 6.15
C GLU A 239 15.12 14.32 5.95
N GLU A 240 14.44 15.39 6.36
CA GLU A 240 13.01 15.60 6.11
C GLU A 240 12.68 15.70 4.61
N LYS A 241 13.45 16.48 3.85
CA LYS A 241 13.27 16.59 2.40
C LYS A 241 13.45 15.24 1.71
N LYS A 242 14.47 14.49 2.11
CA LYS A 242 14.72 13.13 1.60
C LYS A 242 13.57 12.19 1.94
N TYR A 243 13.09 12.23 3.19
CA TYR A 243 11.97 11.43 3.65
C TYR A 243 10.71 11.69 2.80
N ARG A 244 10.34 12.96 2.61
CA ARG A 244 9.16 13.36 1.81
C ARG A 244 9.31 13.00 0.34
N SER A 245 10.50 13.13 -0.24
CA SER A 245 10.75 12.69 -1.61
C SER A 245 10.44 11.20 -1.81
N ILE A 246 10.75 10.34 -0.82
CA ILE A 246 10.44 8.91 -0.87
C ILE A 246 8.91 8.68 -0.80
N LEU A 247 8.20 9.46 0.02
CA LEU A 247 6.74 9.37 0.11
C LEU A 247 6.06 9.81 -1.20
N GLN A 248 6.53 10.91 -1.78
CA GLN A 248 6.03 11.44 -3.05
C GLN A 248 6.23 10.43 -4.18
N GLU A 249 7.44 9.87 -4.31
CA GLU A 249 7.76 8.85 -5.31
C GLU A 249 6.89 7.60 -5.14
N TYR A 250 6.69 7.14 -3.90
CA TYR A 250 5.78 6.02 -3.63
C TYR A 250 4.34 6.33 -4.06
N ALA A 251 3.79 7.46 -3.62
CA ALA A 251 2.41 7.88 -3.91
C ALA A 251 2.14 7.98 -5.42
N ILE A 252 3.13 8.46 -6.18
CA ILE A 252 3.05 8.54 -7.64
C ILE A 252 3.12 7.15 -8.29
N ASN A 253 4.07 6.32 -7.84
CA ASN A 253 4.28 4.98 -8.38
C ASN A 253 3.07 4.06 -8.16
N ASP A 254 2.39 4.14 -7.01
CA ASP A 254 1.24 3.26 -6.72
C ASP A 254 0.08 3.54 -7.69
N VAL A 255 -0.23 4.81 -7.95
CA VAL A 255 -1.26 5.19 -8.92
C VAL A 255 -0.89 4.79 -10.35
N PHE A 256 0.36 5.03 -10.76
CA PHE A 256 0.81 4.60 -12.09
C PHE A 256 0.84 3.08 -12.25
N ALA A 257 1.12 2.33 -11.19
CA ALA A 257 1.09 0.87 -11.21
C ALA A 257 -0.32 0.36 -11.54
N VAL A 258 -1.36 0.97 -10.97
CA VAL A 258 -2.76 0.69 -11.31
C VAL A 258 -3.03 0.99 -12.77
N THR A 259 -2.60 2.15 -13.28
CA THR A 259 -2.76 2.53 -14.70
C THR A 259 -2.07 1.56 -15.64
N LYS A 260 -0.83 1.16 -15.32
CA LYS A 260 -0.03 0.23 -16.12
C LYS A 260 -0.71 -1.14 -16.22
N LEU A 261 -1.31 -1.63 -15.12
CA LEU A 261 -2.10 -2.86 -15.13
C LEU A 261 -3.41 -2.71 -15.90
N ALA A 262 -4.13 -1.60 -15.72
CA ALA A 262 -5.35 -1.33 -16.47
C ALA A 262 -5.09 -1.29 -18.00
N TYR A 263 -3.94 -0.76 -18.41
CA TYR A 263 -3.48 -0.79 -19.80
C TYR A 263 -3.18 -2.22 -20.28
N LYS A 264 -2.41 -2.99 -19.50
CA LYS A 264 -2.09 -4.40 -19.78
C LYS A 264 -3.35 -5.26 -19.95
N MET A 265 -4.40 -4.95 -19.21
CA MET A 265 -5.71 -5.62 -19.26
C MET A 265 -6.63 -5.11 -20.38
N ASN A 266 -6.15 -4.19 -21.24
CA ASN A 266 -6.93 -3.55 -22.31
C ASN A 266 -8.19 -2.81 -21.81
N LEU A 267 -8.21 -2.36 -20.55
CA LEU A 267 -9.31 -1.59 -19.97
C LEU A 267 -9.24 -0.10 -20.34
N ILE A 268 -8.06 0.35 -20.74
CA ILE A 268 -7.76 1.67 -21.26
C ILE A 268 -7.16 1.46 -22.64
N LYS A 269 -7.77 2.04 -23.67
CA LYS A 269 -7.23 2.02 -25.04
C LYS A 269 -6.64 3.39 -25.33
N PHE A 270 -5.34 3.43 -25.63
CA PHE A 270 -4.79 4.58 -26.33
C PHE A 270 -5.07 4.36 -27.82
N THR A 271 -5.80 5.29 -28.43
CA THR A 271 -5.80 5.39 -29.87
C THR A 271 -4.37 5.79 -30.24
N THR A 272 -3.55 4.80 -30.59
CA THR A 272 -2.26 5.07 -31.23
C THR A 272 -2.58 5.97 -32.40
N LEU A 273 -2.11 7.23 -32.38
CA LEU A 273 -2.20 8.05 -33.58
C LEU A 273 -1.59 7.20 -34.70
N PRO A 274 -2.26 7.05 -35.85
CA PRO A 274 -1.66 6.35 -36.98
C PRO A 274 -0.31 7.00 -37.23
N SER A 275 0.76 6.24 -36.97
CA SER A 275 2.15 6.70 -36.98
C SER A 275 2.64 7.08 -38.38
N THR A 276 1.73 7.10 -39.35
CA THR A 276 1.98 7.36 -40.75
C THR A 276 0.78 8.14 -41.29
N ILE A 277 0.71 9.44 -40.99
CA ILE A 277 0.21 10.35 -42.02
C ILE A 277 1.30 10.28 -43.08
N GLN A 278 1.11 9.42 -44.09
CA GLN A 278 1.88 9.55 -45.31
C GLN A 278 1.56 10.95 -45.81
N TYR A 279 2.53 11.85 -45.69
CA TYR A 279 2.51 13.05 -46.50
C TYR A 279 2.56 12.50 -47.93
N GLU A 280 1.41 12.48 -48.60
CA GLU A 280 1.43 12.43 -50.05
C GLU A 280 2.32 13.60 -50.45
N PRO A 281 3.42 13.35 -51.20
CA PRO A 281 4.24 14.42 -51.69
C PRO A 281 3.31 15.36 -52.45
N ILE A 282 3.19 16.58 -51.94
CA ILE A 282 2.49 17.66 -52.62
C ILE A 282 3.22 17.77 -53.96
N SER A 283 2.50 17.42 -55.04
CA SER A 283 2.97 17.61 -56.41
C SER A 283 3.37 19.06 -56.55
N ASP A 284 4.64 19.31 -56.91
CA ASP A 284 5.20 20.63 -57.23
C ASP A 284 4.61 21.15 -58.56
N ASP A 285 3.28 21.16 -58.69
CA ASP A 285 2.60 21.91 -59.73
C ASP A 285 2.35 23.31 -59.16
N GLU A 286 3.38 24.15 -59.32
CA GLU A 286 3.26 25.60 -59.23
C GLU A 286 2.16 26.09 -60.17
N ASP A 287 1.06 26.57 -59.61
CA ASP A 287 0.25 27.58 -60.26
C ASP A 287 0.10 28.78 -59.32
N GLU A 288 0.69 29.87 -59.79
CA GLU A 288 0.59 31.25 -59.30
C GLU A 288 -0.84 31.60 -58.90
N LEU A 289 -1.05 32.08 -57.66
CA LEU A 289 -2.07 33.09 -57.42
C LEU A 289 -1.65 34.05 -56.30
N GLN A 290 -1.59 35.31 -56.71
CA GLN A 290 -1.21 36.51 -55.99
C GLN A 290 -2.18 36.92 -54.87
N MET A 291 -1.59 37.59 -53.88
CA MET A 291 -2.10 38.77 -53.14
C MET A 291 -3.47 38.72 -52.44
N GLN A 292 -3.45 38.94 -51.12
CA GLN A 292 -3.94 40.15 -50.41
C GLN A 292 -3.96 39.84 -48.89
N SER A 293 -3.04 40.40 -48.11
CA SER A 293 -3.11 41.68 -47.38
C SER A 293 -3.86 41.61 -46.04
N GLU A 294 -3.07 41.86 -44.98
CA GLU A 294 -3.40 42.65 -43.79
C GLU A 294 -4.51 42.17 -42.84
N LEU A 295 -4.09 41.78 -41.63
CA LEU A 295 -4.78 42.21 -40.41
C LEU A 295 -3.83 42.28 -39.23
N SER A 296 -3.33 43.49 -39.00
CA SER A 296 -2.60 43.91 -37.81
C SER A 296 -3.58 44.15 -36.67
N ILE A 297 -3.51 43.36 -35.60
CA ILE A 297 -4.25 43.65 -34.35
C ILE A 297 -3.26 44.30 -33.38
N HIS A 298 -3.44 45.61 -33.20
CA HIS A 298 -2.77 46.44 -32.21
C HIS A 298 -3.54 46.31 -30.89
N ILE A 299 -2.90 45.78 -29.84
CA ILE A 299 -3.44 45.82 -28.46
C ILE A 299 -2.52 46.73 -27.66
N GLU A 300 -3.08 47.86 -27.25
CA GLU A 300 -2.51 48.88 -26.39
C GLU A 300 -2.88 48.55 -24.93
N PRO A 301 -1.94 48.50 -23.97
CA PRO A 301 -2.27 48.42 -22.55
C PRO A 301 -2.34 49.83 -21.95
N GLN A 302 -3.52 50.22 -21.47
CA GLN A 302 -3.67 51.36 -20.57
C GLN A 302 -3.26 50.94 -19.15
N TYR A 303 -2.19 51.57 -18.65
CA TYR A 303 -1.82 51.57 -17.24
C TYR A 303 -2.28 52.91 -16.63
N ASP A 304 -3.10 52.85 -15.59
CA ASP A 304 -3.37 54.00 -14.72
C ASP A 304 -2.33 54.03 -13.60
N GLU A 305 -1.53 55.10 -13.59
CA GLU A 305 -0.64 55.52 -12.51
C GLU A 305 -1.47 56.04 -11.32
N LEU A 306 -1.19 55.53 -10.12
CA LEU A 306 -1.33 56.30 -8.89
C LEU A 306 -0.06 56.17 -8.06
N LEU A 307 0.79 57.20 -8.20
CA LEU A 307 1.90 57.52 -7.32
C LEU A 307 1.38 57.92 -5.92
N VAL A 308 1.90 57.27 -4.88
CA VAL A 308 2.09 57.90 -3.57
C VAL A 308 3.50 57.59 -3.08
N HIS A 309 4.34 58.62 -3.08
CA HIS A 309 5.63 58.66 -2.41
C HIS A 309 5.46 58.59 -0.90
N VAL A 310 6.18 57.67 -0.23
CA VAL A 310 6.92 57.96 1.01
C VAL A 310 8.19 57.12 1.00
N THR A 311 9.33 57.79 1.08
CA THR A 311 10.68 57.28 1.26
C THR A 311 10.86 56.72 2.67
N ASP A 312 11.64 55.66 2.83
CA ASP A 312 12.85 55.73 3.66
C ASP A 312 13.76 54.51 3.43
N GLU A 313 15.04 54.84 3.45
CA GLU A 313 16.22 54.09 3.12
C GLU A 313 16.43 52.86 4.03
N LEU A 314 17.00 51.79 3.49
CA LEU A 314 18.12 51.07 4.08
C LEU A 314 18.66 50.05 3.07
N GLU A 315 19.91 50.30 2.67
CA GLU A 315 20.78 49.43 1.87
C GLU A 315 21.08 48.13 2.62
N GLU A 316 21.04 46.98 1.94
CA GLU A 316 22.13 45.99 2.01
C GLU A 316 22.02 44.98 0.86
N ASN A 317 23.16 44.81 0.19
CA ASN A 317 23.39 43.96 -0.97
C ASN A 317 23.48 42.48 -0.57
N GLU A 318 22.91 41.56 -1.37
CA GLU A 318 23.59 40.29 -1.70
C GLU A 318 22.89 39.50 -2.84
N LEU A 319 23.55 39.55 -4.00
CA LEU A 319 23.73 38.53 -5.06
C LEU A 319 22.71 37.38 -5.19
N LEU A 320 21.87 37.50 -6.22
CA LEU A 320 21.13 36.42 -6.87
C LEU A 320 22.00 35.74 -7.95
N GLU A 321 22.34 34.47 -7.76
CA GLU A 321 22.76 33.58 -8.87
C GLU A 321 21.55 32.73 -9.31
N GLN A 322 21.10 32.94 -10.56
CA GLN A 322 20.22 32.01 -11.27
C GLN A 322 21.06 31.10 -12.18
N PRO A 323 20.81 29.77 -12.23
CA PRO A 323 21.40 28.94 -13.26
C PRO A 323 20.49 28.89 -14.51
N ASN A 324 21.07 29.34 -15.62
CA ASN A 324 20.59 29.17 -16.98
C ASN A 324 20.36 27.69 -17.33
N GLN A 325 19.16 27.34 -17.78
CA GLN A 325 18.88 26.09 -18.50
C GLN A 325 19.30 26.26 -19.96
N GLN A 326 20.42 25.65 -20.35
CA GLN A 326 20.79 25.46 -21.76
C GLN A 326 20.28 24.10 -22.26
N ILE A 327 19.36 24.18 -23.21
CA ILE A 327 18.88 23.09 -24.05
C ILE A 327 20.01 22.67 -24.99
N SER A 328 20.41 21.41 -24.92
CA SER A 328 21.33 20.76 -25.87
C SER A 328 20.56 19.67 -26.62
N ILE A 329 20.28 19.94 -27.89
CA ILE A 329 19.77 19.00 -28.87
C ILE A 329 20.99 18.31 -29.50
N ILE A 330 21.11 16.98 -29.35
CA ILE A 330 22.03 16.19 -30.19
C ILE A 330 21.27 15.01 -30.79
N ASN A 331 21.27 15.00 -32.12
CA ASN A 331 20.84 13.95 -33.03
C ASN A 331 21.60 12.64 -32.80
N SER A 332 20.90 11.51 -32.85
CA SER A 332 21.47 10.24 -33.33
C SER A 332 20.39 9.34 -33.87
N ILE A 333 20.17 9.48 -35.18
CA ILE A 333 19.59 8.48 -36.07
C ILE A 333 20.69 7.45 -36.36
N LYS A 334 20.44 6.17 -36.06
CA LYS A 334 21.04 5.05 -36.78
C LYS A 334 20.02 3.93 -36.99
N ASN A 335 19.54 3.89 -38.23
CA ASN A 335 19.10 2.76 -39.04
C ASN A 335 19.21 1.36 -38.45
N PHE A 336 18.10 0.61 -38.51
CA PHE A 336 18.09 -0.75 -39.01
C PHE A 336 16.79 -1.01 -39.80
N HIS A 337 16.93 -1.18 -41.12
CA HIS A 337 15.98 -1.89 -41.96
C HIS A 337 16.20 -3.39 -41.76
N ASN A 338 15.11 -4.15 -41.64
CA ASN A 338 14.97 -5.45 -42.30
C ASN A 338 13.50 -5.90 -42.32
N ILE A 339 12.92 -5.78 -43.52
CA ILE A 339 12.09 -6.74 -44.28
C ILE A 339 11.56 -7.95 -43.49
N LEU A 340 10.23 -8.07 -43.45
CA LEU A 340 9.49 -9.32 -43.73
C LEU A 340 8.09 -8.94 -44.22
N GLU A 341 7.92 -9.02 -45.55
CA GLU A 341 6.63 -9.27 -46.17
C GLU A 341 6.16 -10.67 -45.75
N ILE A 342 4.86 -10.85 -45.48
CA ILE A 342 4.05 -12.01 -45.89
C ILE A 342 2.57 -11.67 -45.63
N ASP A 343 1.89 -11.44 -46.75
CA ASP A 343 0.57 -11.90 -47.19
C ASP A 343 -0.59 -12.11 -46.20
N GLU A 344 -1.67 -11.43 -46.54
CA GLU A 344 -3.04 -11.72 -46.15
C GLU A 344 -3.49 -13.05 -46.77
N ASN A 345 -4.03 -13.98 -45.97
CA ASN A 345 -5.11 -14.86 -46.41
C ASN A 345 -5.77 -15.57 -45.22
N TYR A 346 -7.04 -15.25 -44.98
CA TYR A 346 -7.97 -16.10 -44.22
C TYR A 346 -8.24 -17.40 -44.99
N PRO A 347 -8.54 -18.49 -44.29
CA PRO A 347 -9.91 -18.96 -44.36
C PRO A 347 -10.52 -19.42 -43.03
N THR A 348 -11.84 -19.45 -43.08
CA THR A 348 -12.87 -19.92 -42.16
C THR A 348 -12.73 -21.34 -41.64
N SER A 349 -13.16 -21.51 -40.37
CA SER A 349 -13.97 -22.61 -39.82
C SER A 349 -13.61 -24.05 -40.18
N GLU A 350 -13.15 -24.83 -39.20
CA GLU A 350 -13.66 -26.19 -38.98
C GLU A 350 -13.36 -26.72 -37.57
N HIS A 351 -14.30 -27.53 -37.08
CA HIS A 351 -14.33 -28.21 -35.79
C HIS A 351 -13.11 -29.10 -35.54
N PHE A 352 -12.54 -29.07 -34.32
CA PHE A 352 -11.67 -30.15 -33.85
C PHE A 352 -12.00 -30.55 -32.40
N GLU A 353 -12.53 -31.77 -32.27
CA GLU A 353 -12.56 -32.56 -31.05
C GLU A 353 -11.12 -32.97 -30.68
N LEU A 354 -10.74 -32.81 -29.40
CA LEU A 354 -9.47 -33.32 -28.88
C LEU A 354 -9.72 -34.47 -27.90
N HIS A 355 -9.38 -35.66 -28.38
CA HIS A 355 -9.20 -36.88 -27.60
C HIS A 355 -8.02 -36.75 -26.63
N TYR A 356 -8.25 -37.07 -25.35
CA TYR A 356 -7.18 -37.28 -24.37
C TYR A 356 -6.56 -38.67 -24.55
N HIS A 357 -5.29 -38.71 -24.94
CA HIS A 357 -4.46 -39.91 -24.79
C HIS A 357 -3.62 -39.81 -23.52
N ASN A 358 -3.84 -40.80 -22.64
CA ASN A 358 -2.93 -41.19 -21.57
C ASN A 358 -1.61 -41.70 -22.15
N ALA A 359 -0.49 -41.24 -21.61
CA ALA A 359 0.75 -42.01 -21.61
C ALA A 359 1.58 -41.68 -20.36
N SER A 360 1.82 -42.75 -19.59
CA SER A 360 2.71 -42.84 -18.44
C SER A 360 4.09 -43.26 -18.93
N SER A 361 5.18 -42.63 -18.47
CA SER A 361 6.44 -43.33 -18.17
C SER A 361 7.49 -42.43 -17.48
N VAL A 362 8.07 -43.03 -16.45
CA VAL A 362 9.15 -42.64 -15.52
C VAL A 362 10.51 -42.85 -16.24
N PRO A 363 11.64 -42.16 -15.93
CA PRO A 363 12.49 -42.59 -14.81
C PRO A 363 13.23 -41.53 -13.98
N GLN A 364 13.38 -41.90 -12.71
CA GLN A 364 14.34 -41.40 -11.75
C GLN A 364 15.78 -41.55 -12.27
N ASN A 365 16.62 -40.55 -12.03
CA ASN A 365 18.06 -40.76 -11.86
C ASN A 365 18.58 -39.93 -10.70
N ILE A 366 19.19 -40.66 -9.77
CA ILE A 366 19.93 -40.23 -8.60
C ILE A 366 21.36 -39.92 -9.06
N LEU A 367 21.92 -38.78 -8.67
CA LEU A 367 23.37 -38.59 -8.58
C LEU A 367 23.70 -37.68 -7.40
N ASN A 368 24.42 -38.26 -6.44
CA ASN A 368 25.18 -37.60 -5.40
C ASN A 368 26.32 -36.78 -6.02
N ILE A 369 26.54 -35.55 -5.55
CA ILE A 369 27.86 -34.91 -5.59
C ILE A 369 28.12 -34.25 -4.24
N GLU A 370 29.30 -34.56 -3.71
CA GLU A 370 29.85 -34.19 -2.42
C GLU A 370 30.28 -32.72 -2.31
N GLN A 371 30.51 -32.36 -1.06
CA GLN A 371 31.07 -31.14 -0.52
C GLN A 371 32.45 -30.80 -1.11
N ASN A 372 32.66 -29.52 -1.42
CA ASN A 372 33.84 -28.73 -1.05
C ASN A 372 33.70 -27.33 -1.65
N ASN A 373 33.89 -26.29 -0.83
CA ASN A 373 34.65 -25.08 -1.17
C ASN A 373 34.59 -24.11 0.02
N ASP A 374 35.66 -24.15 0.82
CA ASP A 374 36.11 -23.00 1.60
C ASP A 374 36.27 -21.81 0.65
N THR A 375 35.54 -20.73 0.93
CA THR A 375 35.65 -19.49 0.15
C THR A 375 36.61 -18.56 0.85
N ASP A 376 37.69 -18.28 0.14
CA ASP A 376 38.84 -17.45 0.51
C ASP A 376 38.42 -16.00 0.82
N LEU A 377 38.57 -15.59 2.08
CA LEU A 377 38.26 -14.26 2.61
C LEU A 377 39.24 -13.16 2.12
N GLN A 378 40.22 -13.49 1.28
CA GLN A 378 41.21 -12.53 0.78
C GLN A 378 40.79 -11.78 -0.51
N SER A 379 39.63 -12.09 -1.10
CA SER A 379 39.19 -11.46 -2.37
C SER A 379 38.25 -10.24 -2.22
N LEU A 380 37.99 -9.77 -0.99
CA LEU A 380 37.06 -8.65 -0.77
C LEU A 380 37.70 -7.27 -1.02
N PRO A 381 36.96 -6.33 -1.66
CA PRO A 381 37.39 -4.94 -1.86
C PRO A 381 37.76 -4.24 -0.56
N GLU A 382 38.81 -3.41 -0.58
CA GLU A 382 39.43 -2.76 0.58
C GLU A 382 38.45 -1.91 1.42
N ILE A 383 37.37 -1.41 0.80
CA ILE A 383 36.32 -0.63 1.46
C ILE A 383 35.46 -1.45 2.44
N MET A 384 35.45 -2.79 2.33
CA MET A 384 34.72 -3.70 3.21
C MET A 384 35.52 -4.14 4.44
N LYS A 385 36.81 -3.75 4.54
CA LYS A 385 37.67 -4.08 5.70
C LYS A 385 37.48 -3.10 6.87
N LEU A 386 36.72 -2.00 6.70
CA LEU A 386 36.58 -0.91 7.67
C LEU A 386 35.43 -1.05 8.68
N HIS A 387 34.69 -2.17 8.67
CA HIS A 387 33.55 -2.38 9.58
C HIS A 387 33.62 -3.64 10.45
N TYR A 388 34.77 -4.30 10.53
CA TYR A 388 34.97 -5.37 11.51
C TYR A 388 35.55 -4.82 12.80
N SER A 389 34.72 -4.85 13.84
CA SER A 389 35.12 -4.55 15.21
C SER A 389 36.10 -5.62 15.70
N HIS A 390 37.32 -5.20 16.04
CA HIS A 390 38.20 -6.00 16.89
C HIS A 390 37.51 -6.24 18.25
N GLU A 391 37.28 -7.50 18.60
CA GLU A 391 37.27 -7.92 20.01
C GLU A 391 38.52 -8.77 20.26
N PRO A 392 39.20 -8.58 21.41
CA PRO A 392 40.41 -9.32 21.72
C PRO A 392 40.07 -10.69 22.31
N ASP A 393 40.88 -11.67 21.92
CA ASP A 393 41.06 -12.93 22.63
C ASP A 393 41.35 -12.67 24.12
N HIS A 394 40.70 -13.41 25.01
CA HIS A 394 41.37 -14.12 26.12
C HIS A 394 40.42 -15.07 26.87
N LEU A 395 40.81 -16.35 26.83
CA LEU A 395 40.86 -17.32 27.94
C LEU A 395 39.56 -17.98 28.47
N SER A 396 39.46 -19.25 28.06
CA SER A 396 38.96 -20.43 28.77
C SER A 396 38.89 -20.38 30.31
N MET A 397 37.76 -20.83 30.86
CA MET A 397 37.72 -21.84 31.95
C MET A 397 36.28 -22.35 32.15
N THR A 398 36.12 -23.66 32.02
CA THR A 398 34.91 -24.43 32.29
C THR A 398 34.98 -25.09 33.68
N GLN A 399 33.81 -25.22 34.31
CA GLN A 399 33.41 -26.20 35.35
C GLN A 399 33.99 -26.10 36.78
N HIS A 400 33.15 -25.79 37.78
CA HIS A 400 32.57 -26.80 38.72
C HIS A 400 31.68 -26.18 39.83
N GLN A 401 30.71 -27.01 40.27
CA GLN A 401 30.11 -27.15 41.63
C GLN A 401 28.91 -26.29 42.10
N ALA A 402 27.74 -26.93 41.97
CA ALA A 402 26.69 -27.29 42.95
C ALA A 402 26.67 -26.76 44.41
N GLN A 403 25.42 -26.77 44.94
CA GLN A 403 24.93 -26.76 46.35
C GLN A 403 24.76 -25.37 46.99
N GLN A 404 23.78 -25.03 47.84
CA GLN A 404 22.57 -25.65 48.44
C GLN A 404 21.86 -24.52 49.26
N LEU A 405 20.71 -24.83 49.88
CA LEU A 405 19.96 -24.09 50.93
C LEU A 405 18.91 -23.11 50.39
N SER A 406 17.59 -23.39 50.39
CA SER A 406 16.65 -23.87 51.43
C SER A 406 16.32 -22.86 52.53
N SER A 407 15.10 -22.32 52.48
CA SER A 407 14.17 -22.04 53.59
C SER A 407 12.93 -21.36 52.96
N HIS A 408 11.74 -21.95 52.88
CA HIS A 408 10.78 -22.28 53.94
C HIS A 408 10.47 -21.11 54.88
N THR A 409 9.36 -20.42 54.62
CA THR A 409 8.46 -19.95 55.69
C THR A 409 7.03 -19.88 55.16
N MET A 410 6.25 -20.87 55.58
CA MET A 410 4.79 -20.86 55.62
C MET A 410 4.33 -20.11 56.88
N THR A 411 3.01 -19.93 57.01
CA THR A 411 2.21 -19.46 58.17
C THR A 411 2.02 -17.94 58.32
N VAL A 412 0.85 -17.40 58.70
CA VAL A 412 -0.48 -17.93 59.05
C VAL A 412 -1.47 -16.74 59.01
N ARG A 413 -2.74 -17.03 58.74
CA ARG A 413 -3.89 -16.11 58.88
C ARG A 413 -4.16 -15.80 60.36
N VAL A 414 -4.54 -14.57 60.67
CA VAL A 414 -5.37 -14.27 61.84
C VAL A 414 -6.57 -13.44 61.38
N LEU A 415 -7.75 -14.00 61.57
CA LEU A 415 -9.03 -13.32 61.66
C LEU A 415 -9.11 -12.68 63.04
N ASP A 416 -9.67 -11.48 63.14
CA ASP A 416 -10.66 -11.26 64.19
C ASP A 416 -11.70 -10.22 63.76
N GLU A 417 -12.92 -10.56 64.12
CA GLU A 417 -14.17 -9.86 63.87
C GLU A 417 -14.35 -8.75 64.92
N HIS A 418 -15.01 -7.64 64.55
CA HIS A 418 -16.16 -7.17 65.31
C HIS A 418 -17.07 -6.25 64.49
N GLN A 419 -18.36 -6.46 64.75
CA GLN A 419 -19.55 -5.94 64.11
C GLN A 419 -19.86 -4.50 64.56
N VAL A 420 -20.72 -3.78 63.81
CA VAL A 420 -22.07 -3.32 64.26
C VAL A 420 -22.73 -2.39 63.21
N SER A 421 -23.92 -2.82 62.78
CA SER A 421 -25.14 -2.10 62.29
C SER A 421 -25.02 -1.09 61.13
N ASN A 422 -25.64 -1.32 59.96
CA ASN A 422 -27.08 -1.21 59.58
C ASN A 422 -27.28 0.02 58.68
N PHE A 423 -27.75 -0.18 57.44
CA PHE A 423 -29.01 0.38 56.94
C PHE A 423 -29.35 -0.17 55.54
N ASN A 424 -30.64 -0.46 55.37
CA ASN A 424 -31.28 -1.08 54.21
C ASN A 424 -31.16 -0.26 52.92
N HIS A 425 -31.02 -0.93 51.77
CA HIS A 425 -31.87 -0.66 50.60
C HIS A 425 -31.89 -1.82 49.60
N LEU A 426 -33.12 -2.20 49.22
CA LEU A 426 -33.48 -3.15 48.18
C LEU A 426 -33.00 -2.71 46.78
N GLY A 427 -32.50 -3.65 45.98
CA GLY A 427 -32.26 -3.50 44.54
C GLY A 427 -32.00 -4.86 43.86
N PRO A 428 -32.44 -5.07 42.61
CA PRO A 428 -32.73 -6.39 42.06
C PRO A 428 -31.48 -7.15 41.61
N THR A 429 -31.55 -8.47 41.74
CA THR A 429 -30.64 -9.46 41.17
C THR A 429 -30.61 -9.38 39.64
N THR A 430 -29.49 -8.92 39.09
CA THR A 430 -29.15 -9.10 37.67
C THR A 430 -27.84 -9.88 37.53
N GLU A 431 -27.94 -10.90 36.70
CA GLU A 431 -26.96 -11.92 36.39
C GLU A 431 -25.60 -11.36 35.95
N THR A 432 -24.55 -11.97 36.48
CA THR A 432 -23.14 -11.81 36.11
C THR A 432 -22.92 -12.04 34.61
N THR A 433 -22.99 -10.98 33.81
CA THR A 433 -22.44 -10.96 32.46
C THR A 433 -20.95 -10.61 32.55
N SER A 434 -20.09 -11.58 32.23
CA SER A 434 -18.63 -11.40 32.26
C SER A 434 -18.22 -10.25 31.34
N THR A 435 -17.64 -9.20 31.90
CA THR A 435 -17.02 -8.10 31.17
C THR A 435 -15.81 -8.61 30.40
N LEU A 436 -16.02 -9.04 29.15
CA LEU A 436 -14.93 -9.28 28.21
C LEU A 436 -14.22 -7.94 27.98
N THR A 437 -12.92 -7.92 28.18
CA THR A 437 -12.09 -6.74 27.93
C THR A 437 -12.22 -6.29 26.47
N LEU A 438 -12.10 -4.98 26.19
CA LEU A 438 -12.14 -4.43 24.82
C LEU A 438 -11.16 -5.14 23.86
N LYS A 439 -10.04 -5.65 24.38
CA LYS A 439 -9.07 -6.47 23.65
C LYS A 439 -9.65 -7.83 23.22
N GLN A 440 -10.43 -8.49 24.08
CA GLN A 440 -11.13 -9.73 23.74
C GLN A 440 -12.25 -9.49 22.72
N ILE A 441 -12.98 -8.38 22.82
CA ILE A 441 -14.00 -8.00 21.82
C ILE A 441 -13.35 -7.72 20.45
N ARG A 442 -12.22 -7.00 20.43
CA ARG A 442 -11.45 -6.72 19.21
C ARG A 442 -10.90 -8.01 18.59
N ASN A 443 -10.29 -8.87 19.39
CA ASN A 443 -9.78 -10.17 18.92
C ASN A 443 -10.91 -11.08 18.42
N HIS A 444 -12.07 -11.06 19.06
CA HIS A 444 -13.24 -11.80 18.61
C HIS A 444 -13.75 -11.29 17.26
N LYS A 445 -13.85 -9.96 17.05
CA LYS A 445 -14.22 -9.36 15.75
C LYS A 445 -13.21 -9.68 14.65
N ILE A 446 -11.91 -9.56 14.93
CA ILE A 446 -10.84 -9.90 13.96
C ILE A 446 -10.88 -11.38 13.59
N ASN A 447 -11.02 -12.28 14.58
CA ASN A 447 -11.15 -13.71 14.33
C ASN A 447 -12.45 -14.07 13.60
N ARG A 448 -13.54 -13.30 13.80
CA ARG A 448 -14.80 -13.50 13.07
C ARG A 448 -14.64 -13.08 11.60
N ARG A 449 -14.03 -11.92 11.32
CA ARG A 449 -13.70 -11.48 9.96
C ARG A 449 -12.73 -12.43 9.26
N HIS A 450 -11.67 -12.86 9.94
CA HIS A 450 -10.73 -13.86 9.38
C HIS A 450 -11.38 -15.21 9.11
N ARG A 451 -12.38 -15.63 9.90
CA ARG A 451 -13.13 -16.86 9.66
C ARG A 451 -14.09 -16.71 8.49
N ALA A 452 -14.83 -15.60 8.43
CA ALA A 452 -15.72 -15.27 7.31
C ALA A 452 -14.95 -15.20 5.98
N ASN A 453 -13.75 -14.60 5.98
CA ASN A 453 -12.94 -14.46 4.77
C ASN A 453 -12.19 -15.74 4.37
N ARG A 454 -12.12 -16.78 5.23
CA ARG A 454 -11.43 -18.05 4.93
C ARG A 454 -12.36 -19.16 4.47
N CYS A 455 -13.65 -19.06 4.78
CA CYS A 455 -14.65 -20.06 4.42
C CYS A 455 -15.83 -19.28 3.84
N CYS A 456 -15.79 -18.99 2.53
CA CYS A 456 -16.91 -18.35 1.85
C CYS A 456 -18.15 -19.26 1.85
N TYR A 457 -17.97 -20.55 2.11
CA TYR A 457 -19.02 -21.56 2.13
C TYR A 457 -18.88 -22.46 3.36
N GLU A 458 -20.01 -22.78 3.99
CA GLU A 458 -20.06 -23.65 5.18
C GLU A 458 -21.17 -24.70 5.09
N VAL A 459 -20.87 -25.91 5.56
CA VAL A 459 -21.86 -26.97 5.79
C VAL A 459 -22.01 -27.17 7.29
N ILE A 460 -23.27 -27.11 7.76
CA ILE A 460 -23.62 -27.22 9.16
C ILE A 460 -24.34 -28.55 9.40
N ARG A 461 -23.93 -29.32 10.41
CA ARG A 461 -24.57 -30.59 10.79
C ARG A 461 -24.73 -30.70 12.31
N HIS A 462 -25.84 -31.29 12.75
CA HIS A 462 -26.01 -31.64 14.16
C HIS A 462 -25.22 -32.92 14.48
N VAL A 463 -24.63 -32.98 15.68
CA VAL A 463 -23.74 -34.06 16.10
C VAL A 463 -24.19 -34.59 17.46
N TYR A 464 -24.39 -35.90 17.53
CA TYR A 464 -24.72 -36.58 18.77
C TYR A 464 -23.61 -36.39 19.82
N LYS A 465 -24.01 -36.12 21.06
CA LYS A 465 -23.14 -35.67 22.17
C LYS A 465 -21.91 -36.55 22.46
N HIS A 466 -21.92 -37.81 22.06
CA HIS A 466 -20.82 -38.75 22.29
C HIS A 466 -19.79 -38.79 21.13
N PHE A 467 -20.05 -38.12 20.00
CA PHE A 467 -19.02 -37.89 18.98
C PHE A 467 -18.03 -36.83 19.46
N ASN A 468 -16.78 -37.26 19.67
CA ASN A 468 -15.69 -36.32 19.87
C ASN A 468 -15.09 -35.89 18.53
N PHE A 469 -14.41 -34.75 18.54
CA PHE A 469 -13.82 -34.14 17.35
C PHE A 469 -12.84 -35.06 16.61
N ARG A 470 -12.13 -35.95 17.32
CA ARG A 470 -11.20 -36.92 16.73
C ARG A 470 -11.93 -37.98 15.90
N LYS A 471 -13.07 -38.48 16.38
CA LYS A 471 -13.92 -39.44 15.66
C LYS A 471 -14.51 -38.81 14.40
N ILE A 472 -15.01 -37.57 14.52
CA ILE A 472 -15.55 -36.81 13.38
C ILE A 472 -14.50 -36.67 12.27
N LYS A 473 -13.27 -36.24 12.61
CA LYS A 473 -12.18 -36.12 11.64
C LYS A 473 -11.83 -37.44 10.95
N ARG A 474 -11.87 -38.56 11.68
CA ARG A 474 -11.62 -39.90 11.08
C ARG A 474 -12.70 -40.25 10.06
N ILE A 475 -13.97 -40.00 10.38
CA ILE A 475 -15.10 -40.27 9.48
C ILE A 475 -15.01 -39.43 8.21
N LEU A 476 -14.76 -38.12 8.35
CA LEU A 476 -14.58 -37.23 7.19
C LEU A 476 -13.38 -37.66 6.33
N LYS A 477 -12.29 -38.10 6.97
CA LYS A 477 -11.12 -38.62 6.24
C LYS A 477 -11.42 -39.94 5.52
N SER A 478 -12.20 -40.85 6.11
CA SER A 478 -12.59 -42.09 5.44
C SER A 478 -13.55 -41.88 4.27
N MET A 479 -14.24 -40.74 4.23
CA MET A 479 -15.10 -40.31 3.12
C MET A 479 -14.33 -39.50 2.06
N ASP A 480 -13.00 -39.38 2.19
CA ASP A 480 -12.14 -38.57 1.32
C ASP A 480 -12.59 -37.12 1.16
N MET A 481 -13.08 -36.51 2.25
CA MET A 481 -13.65 -35.17 2.20
C MET A 481 -12.60 -34.09 2.40
N TYR A 482 -12.50 -33.19 1.42
CA TYR A 482 -11.65 -32.00 1.49
C TYR A 482 -12.37 -30.85 2.18
N TYR A 483 -11.77 -30.31 3.26
CA TYR A 483 -12.27 -29.13 3.97
C TYR A 483 -11.14 -28.16 4.34
N VAL A 484 -11.46 -26.86 4.40
CA VAL A 484 -10.51 -25.79 4.79
C VAL A 484 -10.37 -25.74 6.30
N ASN A 485 -11.51 -25.81 7.00
CA ASN A 485 -11.57 -25.75 8.44
C ASN A 485 -12.74 -26.58 8.95
N ILE A 486 -12.61 -27.09 10.17
CA ILE A 486 -13.69 -27.79 10.85
C ILE A 486 -13.74 -27.34 12.30
N ASN A 487 -14.93 -26.98 12.77
CA ASN A 487 -15.13 -26.49 14.12
C ASN A 487 -16.39 -27.12 14.71
N MET A 488 -16.37 -27.38 16.02
CA MET A 488 -17.51 -27.96 16.73
C MET A 488 -17.88 -27.05 17.90
N VAL A 489 -19.13 -26.59 17.93
CA VAL A 489 -19.66 -25.76 19.01
C VAL A 489 -20.86 -26.49 19.59
N ARG A 490 -20.73 -26.96 20.84
CA ARG A 490 -21.73 -27.84 21.50
C ARG A 490 -21.99 -29.09 20.64
N HIS A 491 -23.20 -29.23 20.11
CA HIS A 491 -23.67 -30.35 19.29
C HIS A 491 -23.80 -29.96 17.82
N THR A 492 -23.11 -28.91 17.38
CA THR A 492 -23.15 -28.42 16.01
C THR A 492 -21.77 -28.42 15.40
N LEU A 493 -21.63 -29.07 14.25
CA LEU A 493 -20.43 -29.14 13.44
C LEU A 493 -20.51 -28.14 12.30
N PHE A 494 -19.46 -27.35 12.14
CA PHE A 494 -19.27 -26.39 11.06
C PHE A 494 -18.09 -26.85 10.21
N ILE A 495 -18.32 -27.07 8.92
CA ILE A 495 -17.30 -27.50 7.96
C ILE A 495 -17.15 -26.38 6.93
N GLY A 496 -16.00 -25.71 6.93
CA GLY A 496 -15.69 -24.62 6.01
C GLY A 496 -15.04 -25.13 4.72
N LEU A 497 -15.52 -24.64 3.58
CA LEU A 497 -15.16 -25.10 2.24
C LEU A 497 -14.70 -23.93 1.35
N LYS A 498 -13.91 -24.24 0.30
CA LYS A 498 -13.33 -23.23 -0.60
C LYS A 498 -14.32 -22.68 -1.62
N ASN A 499 -15.23 -23.50 -2.12
CA ASN A 499 -16.17 -23.13 -3.19
C ASN A 499 -17.51 -23.87 -3.04
N GLN A 500 -18.53 -23.41 -3.76
CA GLN A 500 -19.89 -23.98 -3.73
C GLN A 500 -19.95 -25.42 -4.24
N LYS A 501 -19.16 -25.77 -5.26
CA LYS A 501 -19.15 -27.15 -5.80
C LYS A 501 -18.81 -28.18 -4.71
N LEU A 502 -17.83 -27.86 -3.87
CA LEU A 502 -17.46 -28.69 -2.72
C LEU A 502 -18.59 -28.76 -1.68
N VAL A 503 -19.40 -27.71 -1.52
CA VAL A 503 -20.59 -27.76 -0.64
C VAL A 503 -21.53 -28.84 -1.12
N ASP A 504 -21.90 -28.81 -2.40
CA ASP A 504 -22.88 -29.74 -2.98
C ASP A 504 -22.37 -31.20 -2.90
N GLU A 505 -21.06 -31.42 -3.12
CA GLU A 505 -20.42 -32.73 -2.95
C GLU A 505 -20.43 -33.18 -1.48
N VAL A 506 -20.05 -32.29 -0.56
CA VAL A 506 -20.05 -32.54 0.89
C VAL A 506 -21.46 -32.82 1.40
N GLU A 507 -22.48 -32.12 0.92
CA GLU A 507 -23.87 -32.35 1.32
C GLU A 507 -24.41 -33.69 0.86
N LYS A 508 -24.02 -34.13 -0.34
CA LYS A 508 -24.35 -35.47 -0.85
C LYS A 508 -23.70 -36.58 -0.03
N LEU A 509 -22.44 -36.38 0.38
CA LEU A 509 -21.69 -37.35 1.19
C LEU A 509 -22.11 -37.34 2.67
N LEU A 510 -22.37 -36.16 3.24
CA LEU A 510 -22.82 -35.98 4.63
C LEU A 510 -24.34 -35.99 4.75
N HIS A 511 -24.94 -37.14 4.45
CA HIS A 511 -26.35 -37.38 4.69
C HIS A 511 -26.71 -37.19 6.17
N ASP A 512 -27.89 -36.64 6.46
CA ASP A 512 -28.45 -36.40 7.81
C ASP A 512 -28.46 -37.61 8.78
N ARG A 513 -28.19 -38.82 8.28
CA ARG A 513 -28.06 -40.02 9.11
C ARG A 513 -26.71 -40.11 9.80
N LEU A 514 -25.71 -39.36 9.33
CA LEU A 514 -24.38 -39.31 9.91
C LEU A 514 -24.36 -38.44 11.17
N PHE A 515 -23.38 -38.72 12.02
CA PHE A 515 -23.24 -38.15 13.37
C PHE A 515 -24.48 -38.28 14.29
N THR A 516 -25.44 -39.15 13.97
CA THR A 516 -26.59 -39.45 14.83
C THR A 516 -26.23 -40.47 15.93
N GLU A 517 -27.09 -40.62 16.94
CA GLU A 517 -26.96 -41.67 17.96
C GLU A 517 -26.88 -43.06 17.35
N ARG A 518 -27.73 -43.33 16.35
CA ARG A 518 -27.72 -44.60 15.62
C ARG A 518 -26.38 -44.86 14.94
N HIS A 519 -25.85 -43.85 14.24
CA HIS A 519 -24.53 -43.95 13.62
C HIS A 519 -23.41 -44.14 14.65
N TYR A 520 -23.51 -43.48 15.81
CA TYR A 520 -22.56 -43.69 16.90
C TYR A 520 -22.55 -45.14 17.37
N ASN A 521 -23.73 -45.70 17.65
CA ASN A 521 -23.87 -47.07 18.16
C ASN A 521 -23.35 -48.10 17.13
N GLN A 522 -23.61 -47.87 15.83
CA GLN A 522 -23.09 -48.73 14.75
C GLN A 522 -21.56 -48.76 14.67
N LEU A 523 -20.87 -47.68 15.05
CA LEU A 523 -19.40 -47.63 15.07
C LEU A 523 -18.78 -48.29 16.31
N HIS A 524 -19.58 -48.66 17.31
CA HIS A 524 -19.14 -49.26 18.58
C HIS A 524 -19.69 -50.67 18.82
N GLN A 525 -20.46 -51.18 17.87
CA GLN A 525 -20.76 -52.60 17.69
C GLN A 525 -19.68 -53.18 16.80
#